data_AF-A0A7S0GJR3-F1
#
_entry.id   AF-A0A7S0GJR3-F1
#
_cell.length_a   1.000
_cell.length_b   1.000
_cell.length_c   1.000
_cell.angle_alpha   90.00
_cell.angle_beta   90.00
_cell.angle_gamma   90.00
#
_symmetry.space_group_name_H-M   'P 1'
#
loop_
_entity.id
_entity.type
_entity.pdbx_description
1 polymer ?
#
loop_
_entity_poly.entity_id
_entity_poly.type
_entity_poly.pdbx_seq_one_letter_code
_entity_poly.pdbx_strand_id
1 'polypeptide(L)'
;KVFEFISSDSLLASVLPSIVVCIYLMAIFAGRRYMRDRAAWQWKKQLAVWNLCLSLFSFMGMIRMLPPLIHNMNTLSLRENMCGDPYGSFIAGSTGTWVQFFILSKFPYVSFVILALHIIL
;
A
#
# COMPACT_ATOMS: atom_id res chain seq x y z
N LYS A 1 18.15 5.17 1.54
CA LYS A 1 18.52 5.01 0.12
C LYS A 1 17.35 5.21 -0.85
N VAL A 2 16.33 4.34 -0.94
CA VAL A 2 15.15 4.60 -1.83
C VAL A 2 14.38 5.86 -1.41
N PHE A 3 14.18 6.07 -0.11
CA PHE A 3 13.49 7.25 0.42
C PHE A 3 14.34 8.54 0.41
N GLU A 4 15.67 8.41 0.50
CA GLU A 4 16.60 9.55 0.37
C GLU A 4 16.62 10.10 -1.06
N PHE A 5 16.47 9.24 -2.06
CA PHE A 5 16.36 9.65 -3.46
C PHE A 5 15.04 10.40 -3.75
N ILE A 6 13.96 10.03 -3.06
CA ILE A 6 12.67 10.74 -3.13
C ILE A 6 12.73 12.09 -2.38
N SER A 7 13.55 12.18 -1.32
CA SER A 7 13.70 13.40 -0.51
C SER A 7 14.54 14.50 -1.19
N SER A 8 15.35 14.18 -2.19
CA SER A 8 16.27 15.16 -2.81
C SER A 8 15.57 16.12 -3.78
N ASP A 9 14.39 15.76 -4.31
CA ASP A 9 13.58 16.58 -5.22
C ASP A 9 12.16 16.76 -4.66
N SER A 10 11.99 17.72 -3.75
CA SER A 10 10.71 18.03 -3.07
C SER A 10 9.53 18.32 -4.02
N LEU A 11 9.81 18.79 -5.24
CA LEU A 11 8.83 18.97 -6.31
C LEU A 11 8.36 17.64 -6.92
N LEU A 12 9.25 16.67 -7.15
CA LEU A 12 8.86 15.36 -7.69
C LEU A 12 8.04 14.55 -6.68
N ALA A 13 8.40 14.60 -5.39
CA ALA A 13 7.68 13.89 -4.34
C ALA A 13 6.22 14.36 -4.16
N SER A 14 5.93 15.63 -4.48
CA SER A 14 4.59 16.23 -4.34
C SER A 14 3.73 16.10 -5.59
N VAL A 15 4.31 16.11 -6.80
CA VAL A 15 3.55 15.99 -8.06
C VAL A 15 3.34 14.54 -8.52
N LEU A 16 4.23 13.62 -8.15
CA LEU A 16 4.12 12.20 -8.52
C LEU A 16 2.78 11.55 -8.11
N PRO A 17 2.27 11.72 -6.87
CA PRO A 17 1.00 11.13 -6.46
C PRO A 17 -0.18 11.67 -7.29
N SER A 18 -0.20 12.98 -7.53
CA SER A 18 -1.27 13.64 -8.30
C SER A 18 -1.32 13.14 -9.74
N ILE A 19 -0.16 13.03 -10.41
CA ILE A 19 -0.08 12.53 -11.79
C ILE A 19 -0.54 11.07 -11.89
N VAL A 20 -0.13 10.21 -10.95
CA VAL A 20 -0.55 8.80 -10.91
C VAL A 20 -2.07 8.68 -10.74
N VAL A 21 -2.68 9.49 -9.87
CA VAL A 21 -4.14 9.51 -9.68
C VAL A 21 -4.87 10.00 -10.94
N CYS A 22 -4.37 11.03 -11.61
CA CYS A 22 -4.95 11.51 -12.86
C CYS A 22 -4.91 10.43 -13.97
N ILE A 23 -3.77 9.75 -14.13
CA ILE A 23 -3.63 8.65 -15.10
C ILE A 23 -4.58 7.49 -14.75
N TYR A 24 -4.70 7.17 -13.46
CA TYR A 24 -5.62 6.14 -12.98
C TYR A 24 -7.08 6.45 -13.33
N LEU A 25 -7.53 7.68 -13.08
CA LEU A 25 -8.89 8.11 -13.42
C LEU A 25 -9.14 8.05 -14.93
N MET A 26 -8.20 8.53 -15.74
CA MET A 26 -8.31 8.43 -17.21
C MET A 26 -8.40 6.99 -17.69
N ALA A 27 -7.59 6.09 -17.14
CA ALA A 27 -7.62 4.66 -17.47
C ALA A 27 -8.97 4.02 -17.10
N ILE A 28 -9.59 4.40 -15.98
CA ILE A 28 -10.93 3.93 -15.61
C ILE A 28 -11.97 4.35 -16.64
N PHE A 29 -11.98 5.61 -17.04
CA PHE A 29 -12.96 6.09 -18.02
C PHE A 29 -12.76 5.46 -19.40
N ALA A 30 -11.50 5.32 -19.83
CA ALA A 30 -11.15 4.69 -21.10
C ALA A 30 -11.55 3.20 -21.13
N GLY A 31 -11.19 2.43 -20.10
CA GLY A 31 -11.59 1.03 -19.95
C GLY A 31 -13.11 0.89 -19.93
N ARG A 32 -13.81 1.74 -19.15
CA ARG A 32 -15.28 1.69 -19.05
C ARG A 32 -15.98 1.92 -20.38
N ARG A 33 -15.36 2.70 -21.28
CA ARG A 33 -15.87 2.90 -22.64
C ARG A 33 -15.55 1.70 -23.54
N TYR A 34 -14.36 1.12 -23.42
CA TYR A 34 -13.90 -0.01 -24.24
C TYR A 34 -14.67 -1.31 -23.97
N MET A 35 -15.02 -1.60 -22.71
CA MET A 35 -15.71 -2.84 -22.37
C MET A 35 -17.23 -2.81 -22.50
N ARG A 36 -17.82 -1.69 -22.92
CA ARG A 36 -19.29 -1.59 -23.06
C ARG A 36 -19.86 -2.61 -24.06
N ASP A 37 -19.08 -2.97 -25.07
CA ASP A 37 -19.49 -3.87 -26.15
C ASP A 37 -18.92 -5.30 -26.02
N ARG A 38 -18.28 -5.64 -24.89
CA ARG A 38 -17.60 -6.92 -24.66
C ARG A 38 -18.17 -7.66 -23.45
N ALA A 39 -18.18 -8.99 -23.50
CA ALA A 39 -18.57 -9.84 -22.38
C ALA A 39 -17.48 -9.87 -21.29
N ALA A 40 -17.89 -9.79 -20.02
CA ALA A 40 -16.99 -9.77 -18.87
C ALA A 40 -16.12 -11.04 -18.80
N TRP A 41 -14.81 -10.83 -18.68
CA TRP A 41 -13.82 -11.89 -18.61
C TRP A 41 -13.87 -12.64 -17.26
N GLN A 42 -13.92 -13.99 -17.30
CA GLN A 42 -14.03 -14.85 -16.11
C GLN A 42 -12.66 -15.15 -15.47
N TRP A 43 -12.04 -14.16 -14.81
CA TRP A 43 -10.69 -14.29 -14.23
C TRP A 43 -10.69 -14.61 -12.72
N LYS A 44 -11.72 -15.34 -12.26
CA LYS A 44 -11.96 -15.62 -10.84
C LYS A 44 -10.77 -16.26 -10.12
N LYS A 45 -10.03 -17.15 -10.79
CA LYS A 45 -8.84 -17.82 -10.21
C LYS A 45 -7.70 -16.84 -9.95
N GLN A 46 -7.41 -15.96 -10.91
CA GLN A 46 -6.35 -14.95 -10.78
C GLN A 46 -6.68 -13.96 -9.66
N LEU A 47 -7.95 -13.55 -9.58
CA LEU A 47 -8.46 -12.68 -8.52
C LEU A 47 -8.37 -13.36 -7.13
N ALA A 48 -8.65 -14.66 -7.06
CA ALA A 48 -8.54 -15.43 -5.82
C ALA A 48 -7.08 -15.53 -5.33
N VAL A 49 -6.13 -15.81 -6.24
CA VAL A 49 -4.69 -15.84 -5.90
C VAL A 49 -4.22 -14.48 -5.41
N TRP A 50 -4.66 -13.40 -6.06
CA TRP A 50 -4.30 -12.04 -5.66
C TRP A 50 -4.81 -11.69 -4.26
N ASN A 51 -6.09 -11.98 -3.97
CA ASN A 51 -6.66 -11.77 -2.64
C ASN A 51 -5.94 -12.61 -1.56
N LEU A 52 -5.50 -13.82 -1.91
CA LEU A 52 -4.71 -14.66 -1.01
C LEU A 52 -3.32 -14.06 -0.73
N CYS A 53 -2.62 -13.57 -1.75
CA CYS A 53 -1.34 -12.87 -1.57
C CYS A 53 -1.49 -11.63 -0.68
N LEU A 54 -2.54 -10.83 -0.88
CA LEU A 54 -2.82 -9.66 -0.04
C LEU A 54 -3.10 -10.04 1.42
N SER A 55 -3.88 -11.10 1.64
CA SER A 55 -4.18 -11.61 2.98
C SER A 55 -2.92 -12.07 3.70
N LEU A 56 -2.07 -12.87 3.03
CA LEU A 56 -0.81 -13.36 3.60
C LEU A 56 0.15 -12.20 3.92
N PHE A 57 0.27 -11.22 3.01
CA PHE A 57 1.08 -10.03 3.24
C PHE A 57 0.62 -9.25 4.47
N SER A 58 -0.70 -9.05 4.61
CA SER A 58 -1.29 -8.38 5.77
C SER A 58 -1.06 -9.16 7.07
N PHE A 59 -1.18 -10.48 7.02
CA PHE A 59 -0.97 -11.35 8.19
C PHE A 59 0.49 -11.35 8.65
N MET A 60 1.44 -11.40 7.71
CA MET A 60 2.88 -11.31 8.03
C MET A 60 3.24 -9.94 8.63
N GLY A 61 2.67 -8.85 8.09
CA GLY A 61 2.85 -7.51 8.64
C GLY A 61 2.32 -7.40 10.07
N MET A 62 1.14 -7.98 10.34
CA MET A 62 0.55 -8.02 11.68
C MET A 62 1.45 -8.76 12.67
N ILE A 63 1.95 -9.96 12.34
CA ILE A 63 2.81 -10.75 13.25
C ILE A 63 4.07 -9.96 13.67
N ARG A 64 4.58 -9.07 12.82
CA ARG A 64 5.79 -8.29 13.10
C ARG A 64 5.51 -6.96 13.81
N MET A 65 4.37 -6.34 13.58
CA MET A 65 3.98 -5.09 14.27
C MET A 65 3.30 -5.34 15.62
N LEU A 66 2.68 -6.50 15.81
CA LEU A 66 1.86 -6.79 16.99
C LEU A 66 2.66 -6.92 18.31
N PRO A 67 3.83 -7.59 18.37
CA PRO A 67 4.60 -7.71 19.62
C PRO A 67 5.03 -6.36 20.22
N PRO A 68 5.64 -5.41 19.47
CA PRO A 68 5.98 -4.11 20.02
C PRO A 68 4.73 -3.29 20.37
N LEU A 69 3.63 -3.44 19.62
CA LEU A 69 2.36 -2.77 19.96
C LEU A 69 1.80 -3.23 21.31
N ILE A 70 1.74 -4.54 21.55
CA ILE A 70 1.26 -5.09 22.84
C ILE A 70 2.20 -4.67 23.98
N HIS A 71 3.52 -4.70 23.75
CA HIS A 71 4.49 -4.28 24.75
C HIS A 71 4.28 -2.82 25.15
N ASN A 72 4.17 -1.92 24.16
CA ASN A 72 3.93 -0.49 24.40
C ASN A 72 2.57 -0.23 25.07
N MET A 73 1.51 -0.98 24.72
CA MET A 73 0.20 -0.83 25.36
C MET A 73 0.17 -1.25 26.84
N ASN A 74 1.01 -2.22 27.23
CA ASN A 74 1.07 -2.69 28.62
C ASN A 74 2.03 -1.89 29.50
N THR A 75 3.00 -1.17 28.91
CA THR A 75 4.04 -0.43 29.66
C THR A 75 3.83 1.08 29.70
N LEU A 76 3.22 1.67 28.66
CA LEU A 76 3.06 3.12 28.54
C LEU A 76 1.59 3.52 28.61
N SER A 77 1.31 4.67 29.23
CA SER A 77 -0.04 5.25 29.19
C SER A 77 -0.42 5.65 27.76
N LEU A 78 -1.72 5.71 27.44
CA LEU A 78 -2.20 6.09 26.09
C LEU A 78 -1.64 7.45 25.64
N ARG A 79 -1.42 8.38 26.57
CA ARG A 79 -0.88 9.71 26.28
C ARG A 79 0.60 9.64 25.90
N GLU A 80 1.38 8.77 26.53
CA GLU A 80 2.79 8.55 26.22
C GLU A 80 2.96 7.75 24.92
N ASN A 81 2.04 6.82 24.63
CA ASN A 81 2.00 6.09 23.36
C ASN A 81 1.70 7.03 22.17
N MET A 82 0.81 8.02 22.34
CA MET A 82 0.41 8.92 21.25
C MET A 82 1.30 10.17 21.12
N CYS A 83 1.84 10.69 22.22
CA CYS A 83 2.67 11.90 22.22
C CYS A 83 4.17 11.62 22.38
N GLY A 84 4.57 10.37 22.59
CA GLY A 84 5.98 9.97 22.65
C GLY A 84 6.66 10.00 21.29
N ASP A 85 7.99 10.01 21.29
CA ASP A 85 8.77 10.01 20.06
C ASP A 85 8.53 8.71 19.25
N PRO A 86 7.94 8.79 18.04
CA PRO A 86 7.61 7.61 17.24
C PRO A 86 8.86 6.86 16.74
N TYR A 87 10.02 7.53 16.66
CA TYR A 87 11.26 6.91 16.20
C TYR A 87 11.80 5.89 17.21
N GLY A 88 11.75 6.20 18.50
CA GLY A 88 12.24 5.33 19.57
C GLY A 88 11.35 4.13 19.86
N SER A 89 10.03 4.27 19.69
CA SER A 89 9.06 3.29 20.22
C SER A 89 8.46 2.33 19.19
N PHE A 90 8.39 2.73 17.92
CA PHE A 90 7.68 1.95 16.87
C PHE A 90 8.46 1.78 15.56
N ILE A 91 9.27 2.77 15.19
CA ILE A 91 9.90 2.83 13.86
C ILE A 91 11.35 2.33 13.88
N ALA A 92 11.95 2.15 15.06
CA ALA A 92 13.28 1.55 15.20
C ALA A 92 13.30 0.06 14.80
N GLY A 93 14.32 -0.34 14.02
CA GLY A 93 14.63 -1.74 13.74
C GLY A 93 13.76 -2.41 12.66
N SER A 94 13.46 -3.70 12.86
CA SER A 94 12.78 -4.57 11.87
C SER A 94 11.33 -4.12 11.59
N THR A 95 10.66 -3.54 12.58
CA THR A 95 9.28 -3.04 12.48
C THR A 95 9.17 -1.88 11.50
N GLY A 96 10.10 -0.91 11.55
CA GLY A 96 10.14 0.21 10.61
C GLY A 96 10.32 -0.23 9.16
N THR A 97 11.12 -1.28 8.93
CA THR A 97 11.32 -1.84 7.58
C THR A 97 10.03 -2.47 7.03
N TRP A 98 9.26 -3.16 7.89
CA TRP A 98 7.95 -3.70 7.52
C TRP A 98 6.91 -2.61 7.23
N VAL A 99 6.93 -1.50 7.98
CA VAL A 99 6.10 -0.32 7.69
C VAL A 99 6.41 0.23 6.29
N GLN A 100 7.70 0.31 5.92
CA GLN A 100 8.10 0.73 4.57
C GLN A 100 7.58 -0.23 3.49
N PHE A 101 7.68 -1.54 3.69
CA PHE A 101 7.09 -2.50 2.76
C PHE A 101 5.57 -2.40 2.69
N PHE A 102 4.89 -2.04 3.78
CA PHE A 102 3.44 -1.82 3.78
C PHE A 102 3.03 -0.56 3.02
N ILE A 103 3.80 0.52 3.12
CA ILE A 103 3.60 1.73 2.32
C ILE A 103 3.87 1.41 0.85
N LEU A 104 4.95 0.69 0.57
CA LEU A 104 5.31 0.29 -0.77
C LEU A 104 4.29 -0.66 -1.37
N SER A 105 3.62 -1.55 -0.62
CA SER A 105 2.62 -2.49 -1.16
C SER A 105 1.36 -1.79 -1.70
N LYS A 106 1.11 -0.54 -1.32
CA LYS A 106 0.05 0.29 -1.89
C LYS A 106 0.36 0.78 -3.32
N PHE A 107 1.62 0.83 -3.73
CA PHE A 107 2.01 1.22 -5.09
C PHE A 107 1.82 0.10 -6.14
N PRO A 108 2.25 -1.17 -5.94
CA PRO A 108 1.91 -2.28 -6.81
C PRO A 108 0.44 -2.69 -6.69
N TYR A 109 -0.30 -2.22 -5.68
CA TYR A 109 -1.76 -2.28 -5.67
C TYR A 109 -2.36 -1.45 -6.83
N VAL A 110 -1.77 -0.29 -7.16
CA VAL A 110 -2.16 0.50 -8.34
C VAL A 110 -1.77 -0.24 -9.62
N SER A 111 -0.59 -0.88 -9.68
CA SER A 111 -0.14 -1.65 -10.85
C SER A 111 -1.03 -2.87 -11.13
N PHE A 112 -1.47 -3.61 -10.10
CA PHE A 112 -2.41 -4.71 -10.26
C PHE A 112 -3.82 -4.22 -10.55
N VAL A 113 -4.28 -3.12 -9.94
CA VAL A 113 -5.59 -2.55 -10.28
C VAL A 113 -5.61 -2.04 -11.73
N ILE A 114 -4.52 -1.49 -12.27
CA ILE A 114 -4.40 -1.11 -13.69
C ILE A 114 -4.40 -2.34 -14.61
N LEU A 115 -3.67 -3.40 -14.26
CA LEU A 115 -3.67 -4.66 -15.03
C LEU A 115 -5.04 -5.34 -14.98
N ALA A 116 -5.68 -5.33 -13.81
CA ALA A 116 -7.03 -5.84 -13.59
C ALA A 116 -8.06 -4.96 -14.28
N LEU A 117 -7.91 -3.63 -14.33
CA LEU A 117 -8.84 -2.77 -15.08
C LEU A 117 -8.69 -2.91 -16.59
N HIS A 118 -7.47 -3.07 -17.12
CA HIS A 118 -7.25 -3.30 -18.55
C HIS A 118 -7.76 -4.68 -19.03
N ILE A 119 -8.13 -5.56 -18.09
CA ILE A 119 -8.56 -6.95 -18.33
C ILE A 119 -9.96 -7.25 -17.74
N ILE A 120 -10.52 -6.38 -16.90
CA ILE A 120 -11.89 -6.45 -16.34
C ILE A 120 -12.77 -5.31 -16.89
N LEU A 121 -12.17 -4.36 -17.64
CA LEU A 121 -12.79 -3.45 -18.60
C LEU A 121 -12.11 -3.53 -20.00
#